data_AF-A0AAU6DCE7-F1
#
_entry.id   AF-A0AAU6DCE7-F1
#
_cell.length_a   1.000
_cell.length_b   1.000
_cell.length_c   1.000
_cell.angle_alpha   90.00
_cell.angle_beta   90.00
_cell.angle_gamma   90.00
#
_symmetry.space_group_name_H-M   'P 1'
#
loop_
_entity.id
_entity.type
_entity.pdbx_description
1 polymer ?
#
loop_
_entity_poly.entity_id
_entity_poly.type
_entity_poly.pdbx_seq_one_letter_code
_entity_poly.pdbx_strand_id
1 'polypeptide(L)'
;MSAPAQPSPSSIGSVDAQRVEDALPLLAPKWTTWSAQTLAQQDHPMRVRDVAARLPFVSEQLVSKRLTQMHTDGLVTRTDGRLRGPYQLSAIGESLSPVHRALSDWSQATLSLGGKVAGAERVEDAVRRLHLRHSTAVIQVLDAGGPMRFVHIAEEADLDNGFTRQRLNRLQADGLVARTGPRHGDPYVLTDAGRALGPVYAAVEHWSNPAPARKHICPAGTPPRKSATCWCP
;
A
#
# COMPACT_ATOMS: atom_id res chain seq x y z
N MET A 1 -18.29 -34.71 15.24
CA MET A 1 -18.14 -33.81 14.06
C MET A 1 -17.31 -32.63 14.50
N SER A 2 -15.99 -32.70 14.27
CA SER A 2 -15.07 -31.63 14.66
C SER A 2 -15.17 -30.49 13.66
N ALA A 3 -15.51 -29.29 14.13
CA ALA A 3 -15.37 -28.07 13.36
C ALA A 3 -13.88 -27.83 13.06
N PRO A 4 -13.50 -27.44 11.84
CA PRO A 4 -12.12 -27.06 11.57
C PRO A 4 -11.81 -25.77 12.33
N ALA A 5 -10.75 -25.80 13.13
CA ALA A 5 -10.21 -24.62 13.79
C ALA A 5 -9.88 -23.56 12.72
N GLN A 6 -10.62 -22.46 12.74
CA GLN A 6 -10.29 -21.26 12.00
C GLN A 6 -8.88 -20.83 12.44
N PRO A 7 -7.94 -20.50 11.52
CA PRO A 7 -6.68 -19.89 11.91
C PRO A 7 -7.01 -18.61 12.68
N SER A 8 -6.45 -18.45 13.87
CA SER A 8 -6.62 -17.26 14.69
C SER A 8 -6.36 -16.02 13.83
N PRO A 9 -7.21 -14.97 13.91
CA PRO A 9 -6.91 -13.73 13.23
C PRO A 9 -5.57 -13.24 13.77
N SER A 10 -4.57 -13.10 12.89
CA SER A 10 -3.31 -12.44 13.23
C SER A 10 -3.65 -11.11 13.89
N SER A 11 -3.28 -10.93 15.15
CA SER A 11 -3.65 -9.73 15.91
C SER A 11 -3.04 -8.51 15.23
N ILE A 12 -3.87 -7.52 14.90
CA ILE A 12 -3.42 -6.28 14.26
C ILE A 12 -2.34 -5.61 15.12
N GLY A 13 -2.44 -5.74 16.45
CA GLY A 13 -1.52 -5.19 17.42
C GLY A 13 -0.09 -5.75 17.41
N SER A 14 0.20 -6.88 16.76
CA SER A 14 1.57 -7.43 16.70
C SER A 14 2.40 -6.93 15.52
N VAL A 15 1.79 -6.20 14.59
CA VAL A 15 2.44 -5.76 13.34
C VAL A 15 3.20 -4.43 13.54
N ASP A 16 4.38 -4.30 12.95
CA ASP A 16 5.12 -3.05 12.85
C ASP A 16 4.37 -2.03 11.97
N ALA A 17 3.68 -1.09 12.62
CA ALA A 17 2.86 -0.08 11.96
C ALA A 17 3.67 0.82 11.01
N GLN A 18 4.86 1.23 11.44
CA GLN A 18 5.73 2.10 10.64
C GLN A 18 6.10 1.40 9.34
N ARG A 19 6.45 0.11 9.43
CA ARG A 19 6.80 -0.69 8.26
C ARG A 19 5.63 -0.84 7.29
N VAL A 20 4.42 -1.08 7.79
CA VAL A 20 3.22 -1.15 6.95
C VAL A 20 2.96 0.20 6.27
N GLU A 21 3.08 1.30 7.01
CA GLU A 21 2.86 2.65 6.50
C GLU A 21 3.93 3.12 5.50
N ASP A 22 5.16 2.61 5.58
CA ASP A 22 6.21 2.86 4.58
C ASP A 22 6.03 2.00 3.32
N ALA A 23 5.42 0.82 3.46
CA ALA A 23 5.22 -0.14 2.38
C ALA A 23 4.02 0.19 1.48
N LEU A 24 2.87 0.54 2.06
CA LEU A 24 1.63 0.82 1.33
C LEU A 24 1.76 1.93 0.27
N PRO A 25 2.51 3.03 0.48
CA PRO A 25 2.73 4.06 -0.54
C PRO A 25 3.42 3.58 -1.81
N LEU A 26 4.13 2.45 -1.79
CA LEU A 26 4.72 1.86 -3.00
C LEU A 26 3.65 1.21 -3.91
N LEU A 27 2.50 0.81 -3.32
CA LEU A 27 1.40 0.14 -4.00
C LEU A 27 0.23 1.09 -4.32
N ALA A 28 0.12 2.19 -3.56
CA ALA A 28 -0.98 3.15 -3.65
C ALA A 28 -1.13 3.88 -4.99
N PRO A 29 -0.05 4.19 -5.74
CA PRO A 29 -0.20 4.90 -6.99
C PRO A 29 -1.04 4.10 -7.99
N LYS A 30 -1.93 4.80 -8.71
CA LYS A 30 -2.80 4.19 -9.72
C LYS A 30 -2.02 3.38 -10.74
N TRP A 31 -2.64 2.28 -11.16
CA TRP A 31 -2.15 1.32 -12.15
C TRP A 31 -0.91 0.52 -11.74
N THR A 32 -0.43 0.65 -10.49
CA THR A 32 0.69 -0.17 -9.99
C THR A 32 0.30 -1.64 -9.94
N THR A 33 -0.88 -1.96 -9.39
CA THR A 33 -1.34 -3.34 -9.29
C THR A 33 -1.65 -3.89 -10.68
N TRP A 34 -2.32 -3.11 -11.52
CA TRP A 34 -2.62 -3.48 -12.90
C TRP A 34 -1.35 -3.81 -13.70
N SER A 35 -0.32 -2.97 -13.60
CA SER A 35 0.95 -3.17 -14.29
C SER A 35 1.69 -4.39 -13.75
N ALA A 36 1.74 -4.55 -12.41
CA ALA A 36 2.42 -5.68 -11.78
C ALA A 36 1.76 -7.02 -12.13
N GLN A 37 0.44 -7.11 -12.08
CA GLN A 37 -0.30 -8.33 -12.46
C GLN A 37 -0.18 -8.61 -13.96
N THR A 38 -0.17 -7.57 -14.81
CA THR A 38 0.05 -7.74 -16.25
C THR A 38 1.41 -8.36 -16.54
N LEU A 39 2.47 -7.87 -15.89
CA LEU A 39 3.82 -8.42 -16.02
C LEU A 39 3.92 -9.83 -15.43
N ALA A 40 3.28 -10.10 -14.27
CA ALA A 40 3.27 -11.42 -13.63
C ALA A 40 2.61 -12.51 -14.49
N GLN A 41 1.69 -12.14 -15.38
CA GLN A 41 1.00 -13.07 -16.27
C GLN A 41 1.80 -13.42 -17.53
N GLN A 42 2.97 -12.79 -17.75
CA GLN A 42 3.82 -13.06 -18.90
C GLN A 42 5.14 -13.70 -18.43
N ASP A 43 5.58 -14.74 -19.14
CA ASP A 43 6.87 -15.40 -18.89
C ASP A 43 8.05 -14.64 -19.53
N HIS A 44 7.82 -13.45 -20.08
CA HIS A 44 8.84 -12.67 -20.78
C HIS A 44 8.74 -11.17 -20.49
N PRO A 45 9.86 -10.43 -20.62
CA PRO A 45 9.87 -8.98 -20.51
C PRO A 45 8.96 -8.32 -21.54
N MET A 46 8.32 -7.21 -21.17
CA MET A 46 7.34 -6.50 -21.98
C MET A 46 7.77 -5.06 -22.28
N ARG A 47 7.58 -4.59 -23.51
CA ARG A 47 7.74 -3.15 -23.80
C ARG A 47 6.54 -2.37 -23.27
N VAL A 48 6.71 -1.06 -23.07
CA VAL A 48 5.64 -0.16 -22.62
C VAL A 48 4.37 -0.31 -23.47
N ARG A 49 4.50 -0.33 -24.80
CA ARG A 49 3.38 -0.53 -25.74
C ARG A 49 2.64 -1.86 -25.51
N ASP A 50 3.36 -2.93 -25.16
CA ASP A 50 2.79 -4.26 -24.99
C ASP A 50 2.02 -4.36 -23.67
N VAL A 51 2.48 -3.63 -22.64
CA VAL A 51 1.75 -3.45 -21.37
C VAL A 51 0.53 -2.56 -21.59
N ALA A 52 0.67 -1.44 -22.32
CA ALA A 52 -0.43 -0.53 -22.62
C ALA A 52 -1.54 -1.20 -23.44
N ALA A 53 -1.18 -2.08 -24.39
CA ALA A 53 -2.15 -2.88 -25.13
C ALA A 53 -3.03 -3.78 -24.25
N ARG A 54 -2.54 -4.17 -23.06
CA ARG A 54 -3.30 -4.96 -22.08
C ARG A 54 -4.09 -4.10 -21.08
N LEU A 55 -3.87 -2.79 -21.07
CA LEU A 55 -4.55 -1.81 -20.22
C LEU A 55 -5.26 -0.75 -21.08
N PRO A 56 -6.26 -1.11 -21.89
CA PRO A 56 -6.86 -0.21 -22.90
C PRO A 56 -7.57 1.02 -22.31
N PHE A 57 -7.82 1.03 -21.00
CA PHE A 57 -8.39 2.15 -20.25
C PHE A 57 -7.33 3.11 -19.68
N VAL A 58 -6.04 2.88 -19.96
CA VAL A 58 -4.91 3.73 -19.53
C VAL A 58 -4.09 4.12 -20.77
N SER A 59 -3.73 5.39 -20.90
CA SER A 59 -2.90 5.81 -22.05
C SER A 59 -1.48 5.26 -21.95
N GLU A 60 -0.83 5.01 -23.09
CA GLU A 60 0.54 4.52 -23.13
C GLU A 60 1.52 5.45 -22.38
N GLN A 61 1.31 6.76 -22.44
CA GLN A 61 2.10 7.75 -21.70
C GLN A 61 2.01 7.54 -20.19
N LEU A 62 0.80 7.24 -19.69
CA LEU A 62 0.55 6.99 -18.27
C LEU A 62 1.15 5.65 -17.82
N VAL A 63 1.03 4.60 -18.65
CA VAL A 63 1.73 3.31 -18.43
C VAL A 63 3.24 3.51 -18.40
N SER A 64 3.80 4.29 -19.33
CA SER A 64 5.23 4.62 -19.37
C SER A 64 5.72 5.30 -18.10
N LYS A 65 4.98 6.33 -17.64
CA LYS A 65 5.27 7.04 -16.39
C LYS A 65 5.21 6.10 -15.19
N ARG A 66 4.19 5.23 -15.15
CA ARG A 66 4.01 4.28 -14.05
C ARG A 66 5.11 3.23 -13.99
N LEU A 67 5.49 2.62 -15.12
CA LEU A 67 6.59 1.65 -15.19
C LEU A 67 7.93 2.29 -14.84
N THR A 68 8.15 3.54 -15.25
CA THR A 68 9.36 4.29 -14.85
C THR A 68 9.43 4.49 -13.35
N GLN A 69 8.33 4.90 -12.72
CA GLN A 69 8.29 5.07 -11.27
C GLN A 69 8.41 3.72 -10.55
N MET A 70 7.73 2.65 -11.01
CA MET A 70 7.89 1.30 -10.45
C MET A 70 9.34 0.80 -10.53
N HIS A 71 10.09 1.22 -11.56
CA HIS A 71 11.51 0.90 -11.68
C HIS A 71 12.35 1.62 -10.63
N THR A 72 12.10 2.92 -10.43
CA THR A 72 12.70 3.71 -9.35
C THR A 72 12.37 3.13 -7.97
N ASP A 73 11.14 2.65 -7.79
CA ASP A 73 10.66 2.02 -6.55
C ASP A 73 11.19 0.58 -6.37
N GLY A 74 11.94 0.05 -7.35
CA GLY A 74 12.54 -1.29 -7.31
C GLY A 74 11.56 -2.45 -7.56
N LEU A 75 10.32 -2.18 -7.96
CA LEU A 75 9.29 -3.18 -8.24
C LEU A 75 9.47 -3.87 -9.61
N VAL A 76 10.10 -3.18 -10.56
CA VAL A 76 10.39 -3.71 -11.90
C VAL A 76 11.83 -3.44 -12.30
N THR A 77 12.37 -4.30 -13.15
CA THR A 77 13.70 -4.12 -13.76
C THR A 77 13.59 -4.01 -15.28
N ARG A 78 14.63 -3.45 -15.91
CA ARG A 78 14.78 -3.44 -17.37
C ARG A 78 15.84 -4.45 -17.77
N THR A 79 15.50 -5.40 -18.64
CA THR A 79 16.38 -6.55 -18.94
C THR A 79 17.67 -6.19 -19.64
N ASP A 80 17.69 -5.11 -20.41
CA ASP A 80 18.80 -4.84 -21.33
C ASP A 80 19.72 -3.72 -20.83
N GLY A 81 19.49 -3.18 -19.62
CA GLY A 81 20.18 -1.97 -19.10
C GLY A 81 19.97 -0.70 -19.93
N ARG A 82 19.29 -0.79 -21.08
CA ARG A 82 18.99 0.32 -21.98
C ARG A 82 17.89 1.20 -21.40
N LEU A 83 17.99 2.50 -21.65
CA LEU A 83 17.00 3.50 -21.23
C LEU A 83 15.56 3.25 -21.75
N ARG A 84 15.38 2.38 -22.75
CA ARG A 84 14.06 1.97 -23.29
C ARG A 84 13.97 0.44 -23.46
N GLY A 85 14.64 -0.32 -22.59
CA GLY A 85 14.53 -1.78 -22.55
C GLY A 85 13.13 -2.24 -22.13
N PRO A 86 12.74 -3.49 -22.45
CA PRO A 86 11.56 -4.14 -21.90
C PRO A 86 11.61 -4.20 -20.36
N TYR A 87 10.44 -4.20 -19.73
CA TYR A 87 10.25 -4.33 -18.28
C TYR A 87 9.84 -5.74 -17.89
N GLN A 88 10.30 -6.17 -16.73
CA GLN A 88 9.84 -7.38 -16.03
C GLN A 88 9.74 -7.08 -14.54
N LEU A 89 9.02 -7.91 -13.77
CA LEU A 89 9.02 -7.78 -12.32
C LEU A 89 10.44 -7.98 -11.77
N SER A 90 10.77 -7.26 -10.70
CA SER A 90 11.95 -7.59 -9.89
C SER A 90 11.60 -8.71 -8.92
N ALA A 91 12.60 -9.25 -8.19
CA ALA A 91 12.34 -10.17 -7.09
C ALA A 91 11.37 -9.58 -6.02
N ILE A 92 11.43 -8.26 -5.78
CA ILE A 92 10.50 -7.55 -4.88
C ILE A 92 9.11 -7.42 -5.52
N GLY A 93 9.03 -7.23 -6.83
CA GLY A 93 7.77 -7.17 -7.56
C GLY A 93 7.06 -8.53 -7.65
N GLU A 94 7.82 -9.62 -7.83
CA GLU A 94 7.30 -10.99 -7.86
C GLU A 94 6.73 -11.40 -6.49
N SER A 95 7.35 -10.94 -5.40
CA SER A 95 6.89 -11.22 -4.04
C SER A 95 5.63 -10.43 -3.63
N LEU A 96 5.03 -9.61 -4.51
CA LEU A 96 3.77 -8.91 -4.23
C LEU A 96 2.53 -9.80 -4.27
N SER A 97 2.62 -11.00 -4.83
CA SER A 97 1.46 -11.89 -5.02
C SER A 97 0.67 -12.14 -3.72
N PRO A 98 1.29 -12.46 -2.56
CA PRO A 98 0.57 -12.62 -1.31
C PRO A 98 -0.12 -11.34 -0.81
N VAL A 99 0.51 -10.17 -1.01
CA VAL A 99 -0.06 -8.86 -0.63
C VAL A 99 -1.30 -8.55 -1.46
N HIS A 100 -1.21 -8.71 -2.80
CA HIS A 100 -2.35 -8.52 -3.69
C HIS A 100 -3.51 -9.47 -3.35
N ARG A 101 -3.21 -10.73 -3.00
CA ARG A 101 -4.23 -11.69 -2.57
C ARG A 101 -4.92 -11.24 -1.28
N ALA A 102 -4.15 -10.91 -0.24
CA ALA A 102 -4.71 -10.48 1.05
C ALA A 102 -5.61 -9.23 0.91
N LEU A 103 -5.17 -8.24 0.13
CA LEU A 103 -5.94 -7.02 -0.15
C LEU A 103 -7.23 -7.33 -0.93
N SER A 104 -7.15 -8.22 -1.92
CA SER A 104 -8.33 -8.64 -2.70
C SER A 104 -9.32 -9.40 -1.83
N ASP A 105 -8.86 -10.36 -1.03
CA ASP A 105 -9.72 -11.20 -0.19
C ASP A 105 -10.40 -10.35 0.89
N TRP A 106 -9.64 -9.48 1.56
CA TRP A 106 -10.19 -8.54 2.54
C TRP A 106 -11.26 -7.64 1.91
N SER A 107 -10.94 -7.02 0.77
CA SER A 107 -11.86 -6.13 0.08
C SER A 107 -13.13 -6.86 -0.40
N GLN A 108 -13.00 -8.10 -0.86
CA GLN A 108 -14.16 -8.91 -1.25
C GLN A 108 -15.05 -9.30 -0.06
N ALA A 109 -14.45 -9.58 1.10
CA ALA A 109 -15.18 -9.98 2.30
C ALA A 109 -15.85 -8.79 3.01
N THR A 110 -15.31 -7.59 2.87
CA THR A 110 -15.68 -6.44 3.74
C THR A 110 -16.20 -5.22 3.00
N LEU A 111 -15.86 -5.06 1.72
CA LEU A 111 -16.25 -3.90 0.92
C LEU A 111 -17.29 -4.31 -0.13
N SER A 112 -18.48 -3.70 -0.04
CA SER A 112 -19.51 -3.77 -1.08
C SER A 112 -19.11 -2.90 -2.27
N LEU A 113 -18.13 -3.34 -3.04
CA LEU A 113 -17.79 -2.72 -4.33
C LEU A 113 -18.82 -3.19 -5.35
N GLY A 114 -19.76 -2.31 -5.73
CA GLY A 114 -20.88 -2.66 -6.61
C GLY A 114 -20.44 -3.33 -7.91
N GLY A 115 -21.17 -4.36 -8.33
CA GLY A 115 -20.96 -5.06 -9.60
C GLY A 115 -19.69 -5.93 -9.66
N LYS A 116 -19.36 -6.41 -10.85
CA LYS A 116 -18.16 -7.25 -11.10
C LYS A 116 -16.93 -6.36 -11.25
N VAL A 117 -16.25 -6.08 -10.14
CA VAL A 117 -14.98 -5.33 -10.12
C VAL A 117 -13.79 -6.25 -10.34
N ALA A 118 -12.88 -5.87 -11.25
CA ALA A 118 -11.65 -6.61 -11.53
C ALA A 118 -10.75 -6.71 -10.27
N GLY A 119 -10.00 -7.82 -10.14
CA GLY A 119 -9.13 -8.05 -8.98
C GLY A 119 -8.12 -6.94 -8.75
N ALA A 120 -7.46 -6.44 -9.79
CA ALA A 120 -6.53 -5.31 -9.70
C ALA A 120 -7.19 -4.03 -9.19
N GLU A 121 -8.40 -3.69 -9.66
CA GLU A 121 -9.12 -2.51 -9.17
C GLU A 121 -9.52 -2.67 -7.70
N ARG A 122 -9.91 -3.88 -7.30
CA ARG A 122 -10.24 -4.21 -5.91
C ARG A 122 -9.05 -3.99 -4.98
N VAL A 123 -7.87 -4.45 -5.40
CA VAL A 123 -6.61 -4.25 -4.67
C VAL A 123 -6.24 -2.77 -4.61
N GLU A 124 -6.29 -2.04 -5.72
CA GLU A 124 -5.97 -0.61 -5.71
C GLU A 124 -6.95 0.18 -4.83
N ASP A 125 -8.24 -0.18 -4.80
CA ASP A 125 -9.20 0.44 -3.89
C ASP A 125 -8.86 0.18 -2.42
N ALA A 126 -8.50 -1.06 -2.09
CA ALA A 126 -8.07 -1.43 -0.75
C ALA A 126 -6.84 -0.63 -0.32
N VAL A 127 -5.80 -0.57 -1.16
CA VAL A 127 -4.60 0.22 -0.85
C VAL A 127 -4.94 1.70 -0.70
N ARG A 128 -5.82 2.26 -1.55
CA ARG A 128 -6.26 3.66 -1.44
C ARG A 128 -6.91 3.97 -0.09
N ARG A 129 -7.63 3.02 0.51
CA ARG A 129 -8.23 3.17 1.86
C ARG A 129 -7.21 3.03 2.99
N LEU A 130 -6.17 2.21 2.79
CA LEU A 130 -5.22 1.84 3.84
C LEU A 130 -3.94 2.68 3.88
N HIS A 131 -3.43 3.18 2.75
CA HIS A 131 -2.13 3.89 2.67
C HIS A 131 -2.10 5.28 3.32
N LEU A 132 -3.20 5.69 3.95
CA LEU A 132 -3.30 6.97 4.62
C LEU A 132 -2.39 6.95 5.86
N ARG A 133 -1.53 7.96 6.03
CA ARG A 133 -0.60 8.04 7.17
C ARG A 133 -1.34 7.96 8.51
N HIS A 134 -0.69 7.32 9.47
CA HIS A 134 -1.17 7.11 10.84
C HIS A 134 -2.47 6.29 10.95
N SER A 135 -2.88 5.60 9.87
CA SER A 135 -4.09 4.75 9.92
C SER A 135 -3.84 3.47 10.69
N THR A 136 -2.64 2.90 10.55
CA THR A 136 -2.30 1.61 11.16
C THR A 136 -2.24 1.76 12.67
N ALA A 137 -1.61 2.83 13.18
CA ALA A 137 -1.56 3.12 14.61
C ALA A 137 -2.96 3.31 15.24
N VAL A 138 -3.83 4.12 14.62
CA VAL A 138 -5.19 4.32 15.11
C VAL A 138 -6.00 3.02 15.11
N ILE A 139 -5.83 2.17 14.09
CA ILE A 139 -6.51 0.87 14.01
C ILE A 139 -6.00 -0.08 15.10
N GLN A 140 -4.69 -0.11 15.37
CA GLN A 140 -4.09 -0.93 16.43
C GLN A 140 -4.55 -0.51 17.82
N VAL A 141 -4.59 0.80 18.10
CA VAL A 141 -5.10 1.34 19.36
C VAL A 141 -6.56 0.91 19.60
N LEU A 142 -7.41 0.99 18.57
CA LEU A 142 -8.81 0.58 18.67
C LEU A 142 -8.99 -0.95 18.73
N ASP A 143 -8.10 -1.72 18.12
CA ASP A 143 -8.10 -3.19 18.20
C ASP A 143 -7.76 -3.67 19.61
N ALA A 144 -6.71 -3.09 20.22
CA ALA A 144 -6.25 -3.45 21.56
C ALA A 144 -7.16 -2.89 22.68
N GLY A 145 -7.63 -1.66 22.51
CA GLY A 145 -8.33 -0.90 23.56
C GLY A 145 -9.86 -1.01 23.55
N GLY A 146 -10.45 -1.55 22.49
CA GLY A 146 -11.90 -1.58 22.33
C GLY A 146 -12.51 -0.18 22.09
N PRO A 147 -13.77 0.07 22.52
CA PRO A 147 -14.40 1.37 22.32
C PRO A 147 -13.67 2.52 23.04
N MET A 148 -13.08 3.45 22.29
CA MET A 148 -12.28 4.55 22.85
C MET A 148 -12.78 5.93 22.45
N ARG A 149 -12.72 6.89 23.37
CA ARG A 149 -13.04 8.30 23.08
C ARG A 149 -11.92 8.95 22.26
N PHE A 150 -12.28 9.99 21.51
CA PHE A 150 -11.37 10.76 20.67
C PHE A 150 -10.05 11.14 21.36
N VAL A 151 -10.12 11.65 22.60
CA VAL A 151 -8.95 12.13 23.34
C VAL A 151 -7.96 10.99 23.61
N HIS A 152 -8.45 9.83 24.06
CA HIS A 152 -7.59 8.68 24.32
C HIS A 152 -7.00 8.10 23.04
N ILE A 153 -7.71 8.15 21.91
CA ILE A 153 -7.16 7.75 20.62
C ILE A 153 -5.99 8.66 20.21
N ALA A 154 -6.13 9.97 20.41
CA ALA A 154 -5.07 10.93 20.10
C ALA A 154 -3.83 10.70 20.98
N GLU A 155 -4.04 10.48 22.28
CA GLU A 155 -3.00 10.21 23.27
C GLU A 155 -2.25 8.89 22.96
N GLU A 156 -2.98 7.78 22.80
CA GLU A 156 -2.38 6.45 22.60
C GLU A 156 -1.73 6.30 21.22
N ALA A 157 -2.25 6.97 20.19
CA ALA A 157 -1.64 6.96 18.86
C ALA A 157 -0.48 7.96 18.70
N ASP A 158 -0.20 8.78 19.73
CA ASP A 158 0.77 9.88 19.69
C ASP A 158 0.55 10.84 18.51
N LEU A 159 -0.71 11.30 18.34
CA LEU A 159 -1.13 12.14 17.22
C LEU A 159 -1.75 13.45 17.70
N ASP A 160 -1.40 14.57 17.05
CA ASP A 160 -2.10 15.84 17.26
C ASP A 160 -3.59 15.72 16.91
N ASN A 161 -4.42 16.45 17.66
CA ASN A 161 -5.87 16.49 17.54
C ASN A 161 -6.37 16.81 16.12
N GLY A 162 -5.65 17.63 15.36
CA GLY A 162 -5.99 17.94 13.97
C GLY A 162 -5.90 16.69 13.09
N PHE A 163 -4.76 16.00 13.15
CA PHE A 163 -4.50 14.77 12.40
C PHE A 163 -5.41 13.63 12.86
N THR A 164 -5.60 13.44 14.17
CA THR A 164 -6.52 12.42 14.70
C THR A 164 -7.94 12.61 14.18
N ARG A 165 -8.43 13.85 14.13
CA ARG A 165 -9.78 14.15 13.61
C ARG A 165 -9.90 13.88 12.13
N GLN A 166 -8.95 14.38 11.33
CA GLN A 166 -8.92 14.09 9.89
C GLN A 166 -8.89 12.58 9.66
N ARG A 167 -8.11 11.87 10.48
CA ARG A 167 -7.91 10.45 10.31
C ARG A 167 -9.18 9.67 10.65
N LEU A 168 -9.78 9.87 11.82
CA LEU A 168 -11.03 9.19 12.20
C LEU A 168 -12.17 9.48 11.21
N ASN A 169 -12.30 10.71 10.73
CA ASN A 169 -13.31 11.07 9.72
C ASN A 169 -13.17 10.22 8.46
N ARG A 170 -11.95 10.07 7.96
CA ARG A 170 -11.71 9.30 6.77
C ARG A 170 -11.83 7.79 7.03
N LEU A 171 -11.54 7.28 8.24
CA LEU A 171 -11.63 5.84 8.55
C LEU A 171 -13.10 5.45 8.63
N GLN A 172 -13.92 6.36 9.14
CA GLN A 172 -15.37 6.24 9.16
C GLN A 172 -15.97 6.31 7.76
N ALA A 173 -15.50 7.24 6.92
CA ALA A 173 -15.92 7.30 5.52
C ALA A 173 -15.55 6.04 4.72
N ASP A 174 -14.40 5.43 5.04
CA ASP A 174 -13.92 4.20 4.41
C ASP A 174 -14.57 2.93 5.03
N GLY A 175 -15.36 3.08 6.11
CA GLY A 175 -16.10 2.00 6.77
C GLY A 175 -15.28 1.15 7.74
N LEU A 176 -14.08 1.59 8.12
CA LEU A 176 -13.15 0.85 8.99
C LEU A 176 -13.40 1.10 10.48
N VAL A 177 -13.95 2.27 10.80
CA VAL A 177 -14.23 2.72 12.16
C VAL A 177 -15.67 3.26 12.21
N ALA A 178 -16.37 3.04 13.31
CA ALA A 178 -17.67 3.64 13.58
C ALA A 178 -17.69 4.24 14.98
N ARG A 179 -18.63 5.16 15.23
CA ARG A 179 -18.99 5.55 16.60
C ARG A 179 -19.97 4.54 17.17
N THR A 180 -19.91 4.31 18.49
CA THR A 180 -20.85 3.44 19.19
C THR A 180 -22.27 4.00 19.26
N GLY A 181 -22.44 5.29 18.99
CA GLY A 181 -23.74 5.96 18.98
C GLY A 181 -23.74 7.27 18.19
N PRO A 182 -24.91 7.93 18.09
CA PRO A 182 -25.10 9.13 17.28
C PRO A 182 -24.67 10.43 17.97
N ARG A 183 -24.35 10.41 19.27
CA ARG A 183 -24.06 11.62 20.03
C ARG A 183 -22.64 12.10 19.77
N HIS A 184 -22.46 13.41 19.89
CA HIS A 184 -21.13 14.00 19.85
C HIS A 184 -20.29 13.47 21.02
N GLY A 185 -19.11 12.96 20.73
CA GLY A 185 -18.19 12.40 21.72
C GLY A 185 -18.44 10.94 22.10
N ASP A 186 -19.37 10.25 21.43
CA ASP A 186 -19.49 8.79 21.58
C ASP A 186 -18.17 8.10 21.19
N PRO A 187 -17.78 7.02 21.90
CA PRO A 187 -16.58 6.26 21.59
C PRO A 187 -16.53 5.76 20.15
N TYR A 188 -15.33 5.64 19.61
CA TYR A 188 -15.03 4.99 18.34
C TYR A 188 -14.69 3.52 18.56
N VAL A 189 -15.05 2.69 17.59
CA VAL A 189 -14.82 1.25 17.60
C VAL A 189 -14.50 0.77 16.18
N LEU A 190 -13.68 -0.28 16.05
CA LEU A 190 -13.49 -0.95 14.75
C LEU A 190 -14.79 -1.62 14.28
N THR A 191 -15.09 -1.44 12.99
CA THR A 191 -16.09 -2.25 12.32
C THR A 191 -15.55 -3.65 12.03
N ASP A 192 -16.40 -4.57 11.55
CA ASP A 192 -15.95 -5.88 11.08
C ASP A 192 -14.88 -5.76 9.97
N ALA A 193 -15.02 -4.75 9.10
CA ALA A 193 -14.04 -4.45 8.06
C ALA A 193 -12.68 -4.03 8.65
N GLY A 194 -12.69 -3.19 9.69
CA GLY A 194 -11.48 -2.77 10.40
C GLY A 194 -10.77 -3.93 11.11
N ARG A 195 -11.53 -4.81 11.79
CA ARG A 195 -10.98 -5.98 12.49
C ARG A 195 -10.40 -7.03 11.55
N ALA A 196 -10.90 -7.10 10.31
CA ALA A 196 -10.43 -8.04 9.30
C ALA A 196 -9.08 -7.66 8.66
N LEU A 197 -8.43 -6.56 9.09
CA LEU A 197 -7.17 -6.09 8.50
C LEU A 197 -5.92 -6.87 8.93
N GLY A 198 -6.00 -7.71 9.97
CA GLY A 198 -4.87 -8.48 10.48
C GLY A 198 -4.07 -9.22 9.40
N PRO A 199 -4.70 -10.06 8.55
CA PRO A 199 -4.01 -10.75 7.45
C PRO A 199 -3.39 -9.80 6.41
N VAL A 200 -4.01 -8.66 6.14
CA VAL A 200 -3.47 -7.65 5.21
C VAL A 200 -2.21 -7.03 5.76
N TYR A 201 -2.24 -6.60 7.03
CA TYR A 201 -1.08 -6.00 7.69
C TYR A 201 0.07 -6.99 7.82
N ALA A 202 -0.20 -8.25 8.20
CA ALA A 202 0.82 -9.29 8.23
C ALA A 202 1.46 -9.55 6.85
N ALA A 203 0.66 -9.58 5.77
CA ALA A 203 1.18 -9.76 4.42
C ALA A 203 2.08 -8.60 3.97
N VAL A 204 1.66 -7.36 4.25
CA VAL A 204 2.44 -6.15 3.92
C VAL A 204 3.73 -6.07 4.74
N GLU A 205 3.66 -6.37 6.04
CA GLU A 205 4.81 -6.43 6.93
C GLU A 205 5.82 -7.47 6.47
N HIS A 206 5.35 -8.68 6.14
CA HIS A 206 6.21 -9.75 5.65
C HIS A 206 6.89 -9.38 4.32
N TRP A 207 6.13 -8.78 3.39
CA TRP A 207 6.68 -8.32 2.10
C TRP A 207 7.74 -7.22 2.27
N SER A 208 7.56 -6.36 3.25
CA SER A 208 8.46 -5.25 3.55
C SER A 208 9.62 -5.63 4.50
N ASN A 209 9.62 -6.85 5.05
CA ASN A 209 10.76 -7.43 5.74
C ASN A 209 11.84 -7.79 4.70
N PRO A 210 13.09 -7.33 4.84
CA PRO A 210 14.09 -7.56 3.81
C PRO A 210 14.38 -9.05 3.59
N ALA A 211 13.98 -9.57 2.42
CA ALA A 211 14.89 -10.41 1.64
C ALA A 211 15.99 -9.49 1.06
N PRO A 212 17.26 -9.93 0.93
CA PRO A 212 18.41 -9.05 0.73
C PRO A 212 18.42 -8.42 -0.66
N ALA A 213 17.70 -7.30 -0.86
CA ALA A 213 17.73 -6.55 -2.13
C ALA A 213 17.34 -5.06 -2.04
N ARG A 214 17.20 -4.46 -0.84
CA ARG A 214 16.99 -3.00 -0.71
C ARG A 214 18.28 -2.15 -0.80
N LYS A 215 19.41 -2.76 -1.17
CA LYS A 215 20.62 -2.00 -1.50
C LYS A 215 20.57 -1.60 -2.97
N HIS A 216 20.02 -0.41 -3.23
CA HIS A 216 20.51 0.60 -4.18
C HIS A 216 19.42 1.66 -4.43
N ILE A 217 19.05 2.41 -3.38
CA ILE A 217 18.65 3.80 -3.57
C ILE A 217 19.93 4.60 -3.38
N CYS A 218 20.65 4.87 -4.47
CA CYS A 218 21.69 5.89 -4.43
C CYS A 218 20.99 7.25 -4.27
N PRO A 219 21.28 8.04 -3.22
CA PRO A 219 20.87 9.43 -3.21
C PRO A 219 21.58 10.14 -4.38
N ALA A 220 20.80 10.83 -5.22
CA ALA A 220 21.34 11.64 -6.30
C ALA A 220 22.30 12.68 -5.71
N GLY A 221 23.60 12.43 -5.86
CA GLY A 221 24.65 13.38 -5.52
C GLY A 221 24.50 14.63 -6.37
N THR A 222 24.37 15.78 -5.71
CA THR A 222 24.46 17.10 -6.31
C THR A 222 25.75 17.20 -7.14
N PRO A 223 25.70 17.58 -8.43
CA PRO A 223 26.94 17.75 -9.18
C PRO A 223 27.74 18.91 -8.59
N PRO A 224 29.08 18.79 -8.43
CA PRO A 224 29.89 19.90 -7.96
C PRO A 224 29.85 21.03 -8.99
N ARG A 225 29.46 22.20 -8.49
CA ARG A 225 29.47 23.48 -9.20
C ARG A 225 30.91 23.75 -9.63
N LYS A 226 31.19 23.77 -10.94
CA LYS A 226 32.49 24.20 -11.47
C LYS A 226 32.69 25.67 -11.08
N SER A 227 33.53 25.94 -10.10
CA SER A 227 34.03 27.27 -9.79
C SER A 227 34.91 27.72 -10.95
N ALA A 228 34.52 28.85 -11.55
CA ALA A 228 35.27 29.55 -12.57
C ALA A 228 36.67 29.87 -12.05
N THR A 229 37.67 29.50 -12.83
CA THR A 229 39.09 29.83 -12.68
C THR A 229 39.28 31.33 -12.61
N CYS A 230 40.02 31.76 -11.57
CA CYS A 230 40.61 33.09 -11.44
C CYS A 230 41.45 33.45 -12.67
N TRP A 231 41.26 34.68 -13.14
CA TRP A 231 42.10 35.37 -14.11
C TRP A 231 42.90 36.44 -13.38
N CYS A 232 44.23 36.41 -13.52
CA CYS A 232 45.22 37.51 -13.46
C CYS A 232 46.63 36.88 -13.41
N PRO A 233 47.69 37.51 -13.94
CA PRO A 233 47.89 38.95 -14.07
C PRO A 233 47.79 39.52 -15.50
#